data_AF-A0A960D080-F1
#
_entry.id   AF-A0A960D080-F1
#
_cell.length_a   1.000
_cell.length_b   1.000
_cell.length_c   1.000
_cell.angle_alpha   90.00
_cell.angle_beta   90.00
_cell.angle_gamma   90.00
#
_symmetry.space_group_name_H-M   'P 1'
#
loop_
_entity.id
_entity.type
_entity.pdbx_description
1 polymer ?
#
loop_
_entity_poly.entity_id
_entity_poly.type
_entity_poly.pdbx_seq_one_letter_code
_entity_poly.pdbx_strand_id
1 'polypeptide(L)'
;RVRNAVTGAESTLPVTGVFVAIGHDPRSELVRDQVEVDTEGYVLVRGRTTATSVEGVFAAGDLVDHTYRQAITAAGSGCSAAIDAERWLTDAEEPQPNTSQMIGAQP
;
A
#
# COMPACT_ATOMS: atom_id res chain seq x y z
N ARG A 1 27.16 2.34 23.22
CA ARG A 1 27.79 3.59 23.68
C ARG A 1 26.83 4.73 23.39
N VAL A 2 26.75 5.72 24.26
CA VAL A 2 25.95 6.93 24.06
C VAL A 2 26.88 8.14 24.04
N ARG A 3 26.50 9.18 23.30
CA ARG A 3 27.20 10.46 23.26
C ARG A 3 26.26 11.54 23.77
N ASN A 4 26.73 12.37 24.69
CA ASN A 4 26.01 13.56 25.11
C ASN A 4 26.04 14.60 23.98
N ALA A 5 24.87 15.04 23.51
CA ALA A 5 24.76 15.98 22.39
C ALA A 5 25.26 17.40 22.70
N VAL A 6 25.34 17.79 23.98
CA VAL A 6 25.78 19.12 24.42
C VAL A 6 27.28 19.13 24.73
N THR A 7 27.76 18.11 25.45
CA THR A 7 29.15 18.08 25.94
C THR A 7 30.08 17.26 25.07
N GLY A 8 29.56 16.42 24.17
CA GLY A 8 30.34 15.50 23.33
C GLY A 8 30.93 14.31 24.10
N ALA A 9 30.77 14.23 25.42
CA ALA A 9 31.29 13.14 26.23
C ALA A 9 30.64 11.80 25.85
N GLU A 10 31.45 10.74 25.75
CA GLU A 10 30.98 9.38 25.48
C GLU A 10 30.96 8.53 26.74
N SER A 11 29.97 7.65 26.84
CA SER A 11 29.90 6.67 27.91
C SER A 11 29.28 5.34 27.45
N THR A 12 29.50 4.29 28.24
CA THR A 12 28.83 3.01 28.07
C THR A 12 27.59 2.99 28.95
N LEU A 13 26.42 2.80 28.35
CA LEU A 13 25.16 2.61 29.06
C LEU A 13 24.92 1.09 29.21
N PRO A 14 24.85 0.53 30.43
CA PRO A 14 24.68 -0.90 30.64
C PRO A 14 23.20 -1.29 30.48
N VAL A 15 22.79 -1.64 29.26
CA VAL A 15 21.44 -2.12 28.94
C VAL A 15 21.50 -3.47 28.23
N THR A 16 20.45 -4.28 28.41
CA THR A 16 20.31 -5.58 27.76
C THR A 16 19.60 -5.50 26.40
N GLY A 17 18.88 -4.41 26.14
CA GLY A 17 18.12 -4.20 24.92
C GLY A 17 17.98 -2.71 24.57
N VAL A 18 17.83 -2.44 23.28
CA VAL A 18 17.60 -1.10 22.73
C VAL A 18 16.47 -1.20 21.72
N PHE A 19 15.48 -0.32 21.84
CA PHE A 19 14.37 -0.19 20.90
C PHE A 19 14.48 1.16 20.21
N VAL A 20 14.49 1.15 18.87
CA VAL A 20 14.59 2.36 18.06
C VAL A 20 13.19 2.76 17.63
N ALA A 21 12.73 3.93 18.09
CA ALA A 21 11.39 4.46 17.80
C ALA A 21 11.51 5.85 17.16
N ILE A 22 12.12 5.91 15.97
CA ILE A 22 12.36 7.16 15.21
C ILE A 22 11.32 7.43 14.12
N GLY A 23 10.26 6.61 14.06
CA GLY A 23 9.26 6.64 12.99
C GLY A 23 9.41 5.47 12.01
N HIS A 24 8.55 5.47 10.99
CA HIS A 24 8.57 4.49 9.91
C HIS A 24 8.52 5.23 8.58
N ASP A 25 9.30 4.74 7.62
CA ASP A 25 9.29 5.25 6.24
C ASP A 25 8.51 4.24 5.39
N PRO A 26 7.27 4.57 4.96
CA PRO A 26 6.50 3.71 4.09
C PRO A 26 7.22 3.61 2.74
N ARG A 27 7.51 2.38 2.30
CA ARG A 27 8.31 2.07 1.11
C ARG A 27 7.59 2.36 -0.22
N SER A 28 7.05 3.57 -0.37
CA SER A 28 6.26 4.02 -1.52
C SER A 28 7.11 4.55 -2.67
N GLU A 29 8.44 4.55 -2.57
CA GLU A 29 9.34 5.21 -3.53
C GLU A 29 9.21 4.65 -4.94
N LEU A 30 8.86 3.37 -5.09
CA LEU A 30 8.63 2.72 -6.38
C LEU A 30 7.42 3.28 -7.13
N VAL A 31 6.40 3.71 -6.40
CA VAL A 31 5.09 4.15 -6.92
C VAL A 31 4.81 5.62 -6.68
N ARG A 32 5.79 6.34 -6.11
CA ARG A 32 5.74 7.77 -5.86
C ARG A 32 5.42 8.50 -7.18
N ASP A 33 4.51 9.47 -7.10
CA ASP A 33 3.98 10.26 -8.22
C ASP A 33 3.07 9.50 -9.22
N GLN A 34 2.88 8.19 -9.06
CA GLN A 34 1.94 7.40 -9.86
C GLN A 34 0.62 7.14 -9.15
N VAL A 35 0.68 6.89 -7.84
CA VAL A 35 -0.49 6.72 -6.98
C VAL A 35 -0.57 7.85 -5.94
N GLU A 36 -1.78 8.16 -5.50
CA GLU A 36 -1.98 9.13 -4.43
C GLU A 36 -1.40 8.61 -3.11
N VAL A 37 -0.64 9.47 -2.45
CA VAL A 37 -0.05 9.22 -1.13
C VAL A 37 -0.45 10.34 -0.17
N ASP A 38 -0.50 10.04 1.12
CA ASP A 38 -0.67 11.08 2.14
C ASP A 38 0.61 11.88 2.39
N THR A 39 0.54 12.84 3.30
CA THR A 39 1.68 13.70 3.67
C THR A 39 2.83 12.94 4.34
N GLU A 40 2.57 11.73 4.86
CA GLU A 40 3.56 10.87 5.49
C GLU A 40 4.10 9.79 4.53
N GLY A 41 3.60 9.75 3.29
CA GLY A 41 4.06 8.87 2.21
C GLY A 41 3.35 7.52 2.13
N TYR A 42 2.27 7.30 2.87
CA TYR A 42 1.45 6.10 2.78
C TYR A 42 0.54 6.15 1.56
N VAL A 43 0.32 5.02 0.90
CA VAL A 43 -0.58 4.93 -0.26
C VAL A 43 -2.02 5.04 0.20
N LEU A 44 -2.79 5.92 -0.46
CA LEU A 44 -4.21 6.09 -0.18
C LEU A 44 -5.04 5.02 -0.92
N VAL A 45 -5.98 4.41 -0.19
CA VAL A 45 -6.93 3.43 -0.74
C VAL A 45 -8.38 3.88 -0.57
N ARG A 46 -9.26 3.38 -1.44
CA ARG A 46 -10.66 3.81 -1.49
C ARG A 46 -11.52 3.10 -0.45
N GLY A 47 -11.83 3.81 0.64
CA GLY A 47 -12.80 3.37 1.64
C GLY A 47 -12.39 2.06 2.32
N ARG A 48 -13.17 0.99 2.11
CA ARG A 48 -12.91 -0.35 2.67
C ARG A 48 -12.28 -1.33 1.66
N THR A 49 -11.88 -0.83 0.49
CA THR A 49 -11.21 -1.62 -0.56
C THR A 49 -9.70 -1.42 -0.52
N THR A 50 -8.98 -2.13 -1.37
CA THR A 50 -7.54 -1.96 -1.56
C THR A 50 -7.17 -1.18 -2.81
N ALA A 51 -8.16 -0.70 -3.57
CA ALA A 51 -7.96 0.05 -4.80
C ALA A 51 -7.31 1.41 -4.53
N THR A 52 -6.27 1.74 -5.28
CA THR A 52 -5.57 3.02 -5.21
C THR A 52 -6.24 4.08 -6.10
N SER A 53 -5.58 5.23 -6.31
CA SER A 53 -6.02 6.22 -7.29
C SER A 53 -5.94 5.71 -8.74
N VAL A 54 -5.09 4.72 -9.03
CA VAL A 54 -4.90 4.14 -10.37
C VAL A 54 -5.71 2.85 -10.51
N GLU A 55 -6.46 2.74 -11.61
CA GLU A 55 -7.25 1.55 -11.93
C GLU A 55 -6.35 0.32 -12.15
N GLY A 56 -6.75 -0.82 -11.61
CA GLY A 56 -5.97 -2.06 -11.65
C GLY A 56 -4.77 -2.09 -10.69
N VAL A 57 -4.54 -1.04 -9.90
CA VAL A 57 -3.47 -0.98 -8.90
C VAL A 57 -4.06 -1.03 -7.49
N PHE A 58 -3.60 -2.01 -6.71
CA PHE A 58 -4.05 -2.28 -5.35
C PHE A 58 -2.89 -2.18 -4.36
N ALA A 59 -3.18 -1.75 -3.14
CA ALA A 59 -2.20 -1.60 -2.07
C ALA A 59 -2.67 -2.25 -0.76
N ALA A 60 -1.73 -2.84 -0.02
CA ALA A 60 -1.98 -3.59 1.20
C ALA A 60 -0.77 -3.52 2.14
N GLY A 61 -0.94 -4.02 3.36
CA GLY A 61 0.13 -4.07 4.35
C GLY A 61 0.47 -2.71 4.96
N ASP A 62 1.66 -2.62 5.54
CA ASP A 62 2.16 -1.42 6.19
C ASP A 62 2.24 -0.22 5.23
N LEU A 63 2.22 -0.43 3.91
CA LEU A 63 2.20 0.64 2.90
C LEU A 63 0.92 1.49 2.96
N VAL A 64 -0.17 0.95 3.51
CA VAL A 64 -1.48 1.64 3.66
C VAL A 64 -1.92 1.75 5.12
N ASP A 65 -1.12 1.24 6.07
CA ASP A 65 -1.47 1.17 7.49
C ASP A 65 -0.46 1.92 8.35
N HIS A 66 -0.81 3.15 8.72
CA HIS A 66 -0.03 3.97 9.64
C HIS A 66 -0.29 3.63 11.13
N THR A 67 -1.33 2.83 11.42
CA THR A 67 -1.84 2.62 12.78
C THR A 67 -1.36 1.31 13.39
N TYR A 68 -1.67 0.17 12.77
CA TYR A 68 -1.48 -1.13 13.40
C TYR A 68 -0.10 -1.72 13.12
N ARG A 69 0.33 -1.75 11.84
CA ARG A 69 1.65 -2.25 11.42
C ARG A 69 2.00 -3.60 12.05
N GLN A 70 1.04 -4.52 11.99
CA GLN A 70 1.19 -5.88 12.50
C GLN A 70 1.20 -6.86 11.34
N ALA A 71 1.99 -7.93 11.47
CA ALA A 71 2.04 -8.97 10.45
C ALA A 71 0.64 -9.53 10.12
N ILE A 72 -0.25 -9.66 11.11
CA ILE A 72 -1.59 -10.18 10.89
C ILE A 72 -2.52 -9.20 10.17
N THR A 73 -2.40 -7.88 10.41
CA THR A 73 -3.18 -6.87 9.68
C THR A 73 -2.68 -6.74 8.25
N ALA A 74 -1.36 -6.85 8.05
CA ALA A 74 -0.76 -6.89 6.73
C ALA A 74 -1.17 -8.12 5.91
N ALA A 75 -1.19 -9.30 6.53
CA ALA A 75 -1.68 -10.51 5.87
C ALA A 75 -3.18 -10.40 5.49
N GLY A 76 -4.00 -9.86 6.39
CA GLY A 76 -5.43 -9.66 6.13
C GLY A 76 -5.70 -8.71 4.96
N SER A 77 -5.06 -7.55 4.94
CA SER A 77 -5.17 -6.59 3.82
C SER A 77 -4.58 -7.15 2.52
N GLY A 78 -3.52 -7.96 2.59
CA GLY A 78 -2.97 -8.66 1.41
C GLY A 78 -3.97 -9.64 0.78
N CYS A 79 -4.73 -10.37 1.61
CA CYS A 79 -5.82 -11.23 1.13
C CYS A 79 -6.93 -10.40 0.47
N SER A 80 -7.31 -9.27 1.06
CA SER A 80 -8.28 -8.35 0.43
C SER A 80 -7.79 -7.83 -0.93
N ALA A 81 -6.51 -7.46 -1.05
CA ALA A 81 -5.94 -7.00 -2.31
C ALA A 81 -5.90 -8.08 -3.38
N ALA A 82 -5.62 -9.34 -3.00
CA ALA A 82 -5.68 -10.45 -3.93
C ALA A 82 -7.10 -10.66 -4.49
N ILE A 83 -8.13 -10.58 -3.63
CA ILE A 83 -9.53 -10.72 -4.05
C ILE A 83 -9.99 -9.53 -4.91
N ASP A 84 -9.61 -8.31 -4.55
CA ASP A 84 -9.94 -7.12 -5.35
C ASP A 84 -9.27 -7.19 -6.74
N ALA A 85 -8.01 -7.64 -6.81
CA ALA A 85 -7.31 -7.86 -8.07
C ALA A 85 -7.93 -8.97 -8.92
N GLU A 86 -8.30 -10.10 -8.30
CA GLU A 86 -8.99 -11.22 -8.96
C GLU A 86 -10.29 -10.74 -9.62
N ARG A 87 -11.11 -9.99 -8.88
CA ARG A 87 -12.37 -9.44 -9.40
C ARG A 87 -12.13 -8.48 -10.56
N TRP A 88 -11.16 -7.56 -10.42
CA TRP A 88 -10.84 -6.62 -11.49
C TRP A 88 -10.39 -7.34 -12.78
N LEU A 89 -9.58 -8.40 -12.65
CA LEU A 89 -9.18 -9.22 -13.80
C LEU A 89 -10.37 -9.95 -14.43
N THR A 90 -11.27 -10.50 -13.61
CA THR A 90 -12.45 -11.24 -14.08
C THR A 90 -13.41 -10.32 -14.83
N ASP A 91 -13.65 -9.11 -14.31
CA ASP A 91 -14.51 -8.11 -14.93
C ASP A 91 -13.89 -7.56 -16.23
N ALA A 92 -12.56 -7.46 -16.30
CA ALA A 92 -11.83 -7.04 -17.51
C ALA A 92 -11.87 -8.07 -18.65
N GLU A 93 -12.15 -9.34 -18.35
CA GLU A 93 -12.26 -10.42 -19.33
C GLU A 93 -13.64 -10.53 -19.99
N GLU A 94 -14.67 -9.77 -19.56
CA GLU A 94 -15.95 -9.72 -20.27
C GLU A 94 -15.79 -9.01 -21.63
N PRO A 95 -15.95 -9.72 -22.77
CA PRO A 95 -15.86 -9.07 -24.06
C PRO A 95 -17.06 -8.14 -24.23
N GLN A 96 -16.80 -6.83 -24.36
CA GLN A 96 -17.82 -5.87 -24.75
C GLN A 96 -18.53 -6.38 -26.03
N PRO A 97 -19.87 -6.56 -26.02
CA PRO A 97 -20.57 -7.01 -27.21
C PRO A 97 -20.34 -6.00 -28.33
N ASN A 98 -19.77 -6.46 -29.44
CA ASN A 98 -19.46 -5.60 -30.58
C ASN A 98 -20.75 -5.05 -31.19
N THR A 99 -21.18 -3.87 -30.75
CA THR A 99 -22.44 -3.26 -31.21
C THR A 99 -22.44 -3.00 -32.73
N SER A 100 -21.27 -3.06 -33.39
CA SER A 100 -21.13 -2.93 -34.84
C SER A 100 -21.62 -4.12 -35.68
N GLN A 101 -21.94 -5.29 -35.08
CA GLN A 101 -22.36 -6.48 -35.85
C GLN A 101 -23.88 -6.74 -35.85
N MET A 102 -24.67 -5.94 -35.13
CA MET A 102 -26.14 -6.14 -35.01
C MET A 102 -27.01 -5.30 -35.99
N ILE A 103 -26.41 -4.46 -36.83
CA ILE A 103 -27.14 -3.58 -37.78
C ILE A 103 -26.99 -3.99 -39.26
N GLY A 104 -26.59 -5.25 -39.53
CA GLY A 104 -26.20 -5.69 -40.87
C GLY A 104 -26.97 -6.87 -41.47
N ALA A 105 -28.03 -7.36 -40.84
CA ALA A 105 -28.79 -8.48 -41.39
C ALA A 105 -30.28 -8.30 -41.15
N GLN A 106 -30.98 -7.71 -42.12
CA GLN A 106 -32.33 -8.13 -42.53
C GLN A 106 -32.49 -7.80 -44.03
N PRO A 107 -32.99 -8.72 -44.87
CA PRO A 107 -33.48 -8.41 -46.22
C PRO A 107 -34.79 -7.62 -46.19
#